data_AF-A0A350I6I7-F1
#
_entry.id   AF-A0A350I6I7-F1
#
_cell.length_a   1.000
_cell.length_b   1.000
_cell.length_c   1.000
_cell.angle_alpha   90.00
_cell.angle_beta   90.00
_cell.angle_gamma   90.00
#
_symmetry.space_group_name_H-M   'P 1'
#
loop_
_entity.id
_entity.type
_entity.pdbx_description
1 polymer ?
#
loop_
_entity_poly.entity_id
_entity_poly.type
_entity_poly.pdbx_seq_one_letter_code
_entity_poly.pdbx_strand_id
1 'polypeptide(L)'
;IRTFSAYGGAVDQRVYGASKAAEYGAVAVLVRSMTTRQDDVPHTGTSVYDEEIKQIPAISISTNDANMLSDLLLKEQVIVSIQNNAQPMGERTSHSVIGEIKGSEFPNEIILVGGHLDSWDVGAGAHDDGAGCVHSLQVVRTMLKLGYKPKRTIRCVMFQNEENGLAGGREYARISNEKGEYHLAALESDSGGFVPRGFSFEGHADVLKPFYKHVSQWLPLLESYGLQFSTGGSGADIGPLKSQKGLLIGLRPDSQRYFDYHHTDIDRIDAVNQRELELGAAAMTSLIYLIDKYGLQ
;
A
#
# COMPACT_ATOMS: atom_id res chain seq x y z
N ILE A 1 14.79 0.56 -12.82
CA ILE A 1 13.43 0.68 -13.43
C ILE A 1 12.53 1.43 -12.43
N ARG A 2 11.54 2.23 -12.86
CA ARG A 2 10.52 2.77 -11.93
C ARG A 2 9.44 1.70 -11.76
N THR A 3 9.63 0.79 -10.81
CA THR A 3 8.85 -0.46 -10.74
C THR A 3 7.35 -0.22 -10.51
N PHE A 4 6.97 0.67 -9.60
CA PHE A 4 5.54 1.04 -9.41
C PHE A 4 4.92 1.67 -10.67
N SER A 5 5.69 2.45 -11.45
CA SER A 5 5.19 2.99 -12.72
C SER A 5 5.04 1.89 -13.78
N ALA A 6 5.95 0.91 -13.81
CA ALA A 6 5.86 -0.22 -14.72
C ALA A 6 4.65 -1.12 -14.37
N TYR A 7 4.46 -1.39 -13.07
CA TYR A 7 3.28 -2.10 -12.56
C TYR A 7 1.98 -1.37 -12.90
N GLY A 8 1.88 -0.08 -12.60
CA GLY A 8 0.69 0.72 -12.89
C GLY A 8 0.35 0.82 -14.38
N GLY A 9 1.33 0.64 -15.26
CA GLY A 9 1.11 0.59 -16.71
C GLY A 9 0.68 -0.77 -17.27
N ALA A 10 0.61 -1.82 -16.45
CA ALA A 10 0.29 -3.18 -16.89
C ALA A 10 -0.80 -3.89 -16.05
N VAL A 11 -1.02 -3.43 -14.82
CA VAL A 11 -1.95 -4.07 -13.87
C VAL A 11 -3.41 -4.02 -14.34
N ASP A 12 -3.76 -3.11 -15.24
CA ASP A 12 -5.09 -3.03 -15.87
C ASP A 12 -5.49 -4.35 -16.55
N GLN A 13 -4.52 -5.10 -17.07
CA GLN A 13 -4.75 -6.43 -17.65
C GLN A 13 -5.22 -7.46 -16.60
N ARG A 14 -4.72 -7.38 -15.36
CA ARG A 14 -5.20 -8.23 -14.25
C ARG A 14 -6.57 -7.76 -13.76
N VAL A 15 -6.70 -6.44 -13.55
CA VAL A 15 -7.90 -5.87 -12.93
C VAL A 15 -9.10 -5.97 -13.87
N TYR A 16 -8.97 -5.54 -15.12
CA TYR A 16 -10.11 -5.41 -16.04
C TYR A 16 -10.04 -6.35 -17.25
N GLY A 17 -8.91 -7.02 -17.48
CA GLY A 17 -8.69 -7.80 -18.70
C GLY A 17 -9.70 -8.94 -18.88
N ALA A 18 -10.16 -9.56 -17.79
CA ALA A 18 -11.14 -10.64 -17.86
C ALA A 18 -12.56 -10.16 -18.18
N SER A 19 -12.99 -9.01 -17.62
CA SER A 19 -14.23 -8.33 -18.03
C SER A 19 -14.18 -8.03 -19.53
N LYS A 20 -13.07 -7.42 -19.97
CA LYS A 20 -12.91 -7.01 -21.36
C LYS A 20 -12.88 -8.19 -22.33
N ALA A 21 -12.22 -9.28 -21.99
CA ALA A 21 -12.18 -10.49 -22.82
C ALA A 21 -13.55 -11.17 -22.92
N ALA A 22 -14.34 -11.16 -21.84
CA ALA A 22 -15.69 -11.74 -21.82
C ALA A 22 -16.64 -11.04 -22.79
N GLU A 23 -16.51 -9.72 -22.99
CA GLU A 23 -17.26 -8.98 -24.02
C GLU A 23 -17.08 -9.56 -25.44
N TYR A 24 -15.91 -10.11 -25.73
CA TYR A 24 -15.57 -10.71 -27.03
C TYR A 24 -15.82 -12.23 -27.07
N GLY A 25 -16.52 -12.78 -26.07
CA GLY A 25 -16.89 -14.20 -26.03
C GLY A 25 -15.79 -15.12 -25.52
N ALA A 26 -14.73 -14.59 -24.88
CA ALA A 26 -13.77 -15.43 -24.17
C ALA A 26 -14.49 -16.21 -23.06
N VAL A 27 -14.05 -17.44 -22.82
CA VAL A 27 -14.63 -18.32 -21.79
C VAL A 27 -13.77 -18.41 -20.52
N ALA A 28 -12.51 -17.95 -20.58
CA ALA A 28 -11.56 -17.81 -19.49
C ALA A 28 -10.39 -16.91 -19.92
N VAL A 29 -9.61 -16.42 -18.96
CA VAL A 29 -8.38 -15.63 -19.19
C VAL A 29 -7.23 -16.19 -18.34
N LEU A 30 -6.06 -16.29 -18.97
CA LEU A 30 -4.78 -16.44 -18.27
C LEU A 30 -4.07 -15.09 -18.26
N VAL A 31 -3.62 -14.66 -17.09
CA VAL A 31 -2.96 -13.36 -16.89
C VAL A 31 -1.49 -13.61 -16.59
N ARG A 32 -0.58 -13.00 -17.37
CA ARG A 32 0.84 -12.99 -17.02
C ARG A 32 1.03 -12.24 -15.70
N SER A 33 1.78 -12.83 -14.78
CA SER A 33 2.11 -12.20 -13.51
C SER A 33 2.75 -10.82 -13.65
N MET A 34 2.36 -9.89 -12.77
CA MET A 34 2.74 -8.47 -12.81
C MET A 34 4.12 -8.21 -12.21
N THR A 35 5.12 -8.90 -12.75
CA THR A 35 6.51 -8.79 -12.35
C THR A 35 7.46 -8.72 -13.54
N THR A 36 8.63 -8.14 -13.30
CA THR A 36 9.78 -8.18 -14.21
C THR A 36 10.62 -9.44 -14.04
N ARG A 37 10.43 -10.18 -12.94
CA ARG A 37 11.15 -11.41 -12.63
C ARG A 37 10.71 -12.54 -13.58
N GLN A 38 11.67 -13.36 -13.99
CA GLN A 38 11.43 -14.55 -14.82
C GLN A 38 11.53 -15.77 -13.91
N ASP A 39 10.40 -16.30 -13.50
CA ASP A 39 10.29 -17.43 -12.59
C ASP A 39 8.95 -18.15 -12.76
N ASP A 40 8.74 -19.15 -11.90
CA ASP A 40 7.55 -20.01 -11.87
C ASP A 40 6.57 -19.59 -10.76
N VAL A 41 6.63 -18.33 -10.30
CA VAL A 41 5.82 -17.82 -9.18
C VAL A 41 4.64 -16.98 -9.72
N PRO A 42 3.39 -17.45 -9.60
CA PRO A 42 2.23 -16.67 -10.03
C PRO A 42 1.86 -15.58 -9.01
N HIS A 43 1.46 -14.40 -9.50
CA HIS A 43 1.01 -13.27 -8.69
C HIS A 43 -0.51 -13.14 -8.72
N THR A 44 -1.16 -13.25 -7.57
CA THR A 44 -2.61 -13.03 -7.46
C THR A 44 -2.97 -11.53 -7.48
N GLY A 45 -4.25 -11.21 -7.28
CA GLY A 45 -4.72 -9.85 -7.13
C GLY A 45 -6.16 -9.65 -7.59
N THR A 46 -6.68 -8.46 -7.27
CA THR A 46 -8.05 -8.09 -7.62
C THR A 46 -8.32 -8.12 -9.11
N SER A 47 -9.49 -8.64 -9.46
CA SER A 47 -10.13 -8.60 -10.78
C SER A 47 -11.56 -8.09 -10.63
N VAL A 48 -11.98 -7.22 -11.53
CA VAL A 48 -13.26 -6.52 -11.52
C VAL A 48 -13.99 -6.78 -12.82
N TYR A 49 -15.29 -7.02 -12.72
CA TYR A 49 -16.20 -7.20 -13.84
C TYR A 49 -17.22 -6.09 -13.88
N ASP A 50 -17.55 -5.63 -15.09
CA ASP A 50 -18.71 -4.78 -15.29
C ASP A 50 -19.98 -5.56 -14.95
N GLU A 51 -20.96 -4.89 -14.33
CA GLU A 51 -22.19 -5.55 -13.80
C GLU A 51 -22.98 -6.30 -14.88
N GLU A 52 -22.91 -5.83 -16.12
CA GLU A 52 -23.63 -6.41 -17.26
C GLU A 52 -22.89 -7.60 -17.91
N ILE A 53 -21.64 -7.86 -17.51
CA ILE A 53 -20.78 -8.88 -18.13
C ILE A 53 -20.81 -10.17 -17.30
N LYS A 54 -21.08 -11.28 -17.98
CA LYS A 54 -20.98 -12.61 -17.36
C LYS A 54 -19.53 -12.88 -16.98
N GLN A 55 -19.30 -13.10 -15.68
CA GLN A 55 -17.98 -13.44 -15.15
C GLN A 55 -17.44 -14.74 -15.75
N ILE A 56 -16.15 -14.73 -16.08
CA ILE A 56 -15.40 -15.89 -16.56
C ILE A 56 -14.22 -16.20 -15.61
N PRO A 57 -13.65 -17.40 -15.60
CA PRO A 57 -12.45 -17.67 -14.83
C PRO A 57 -11.28 -16.80 -15.29
N ALA A 58 -10.59 -16.15 -14.36
CA ALA A 58 -9.34 -15.44 -14.58
C ALA A 58 -8.26 -16.02 -13.67
N ILE A 59 -7.13 -16.46 -14.23
CA ILE A 59 -6.06 -17.13 -13.48
C ILE A 59 -4.73 -16.50 -13.83
N SER A 60 -3.98 -16.10 -12.82
CA SER A 60 -2.59 -15.68 -13.01
C SER A 60 -1.68 -16.88 -13.22
N ILE A 61 -0.78 -16.76 -14.19
CA ILE A 61 0.28 -17.73 -14.46
C ILE A 61 1.65 -17.06 -14.27
N SER A 62 2.67 -17.90 -14.05
CA SER A 62 4.04 -17.43 -13.89
C SER A 62 4.56 -16.72 -15.16
N THR A 63 5.65 -15.98 -15.04
CA THR A 63 6.25 -15.30 -16.19
C THR A 63 6.90 -16.30 -17.16
N ASN A 64 7.47 -17.39 -16.66
CA ASN A 64 8.00 -18.47 -17.49
C ASN A 64 6.89 -19.17 -18.29
N ASP A 65 5.77 -19.52 -17.64
CA ASP A 65 4.62 -20.14 -18.33
C ASP A 65 4.02 -19.20 -19.38
N ALA A 66 3.91 -17.91 -19.06
CA ALA A 66 3.41 -16.92 -20.00
C ALA A 66 4.32 -16.79 -21.24
N ASN A 67 5.65 -16.79 -21.05
CA ASN A 67 6.59 -16.75 -22.16
C ASN A 67 6.52 -18.04 -23.00
N MET A 68 6.45 -19.20 -22.36
CA MET A 68 6.27 -20.49 -23.04
C MET A 68 5.01 -20.50 -23.89
N LEU A 69 3.86 -20.06 -23.34
CA LEU A 69 2.61 -19.97 -24.09
C LEU A 69 2.71 -18.98 -25.24
N SER A 70 3.31 -17.82 -25.03
CA SER A 70 3.54 -16.83 -26.09
C SER A 70 4.36 -17.41 -27.24
N ASP A 71 5.42 -18.17 -26.95
CA ASP A 71 6.26 -18.80 -27.97
C ASP A 71 5.55 -19.93 -28.72
N LEU A 72 4.67 -20.68 -28.05
CA LEU A 72 3.88 -21.76 -28.67
C LEU A 72 2.78 -21.19 -29.58
N LEU A 73 2.12 -20.11 -29.16
CA LEU A 73 1.06 -19.44 -29.94
C LEU A 73 1.55 -18.91 -31.30
N LEU A 74 2.85 -18.67 -31.45
CA LEU A 74 3.44 -18.29 -32.75
C LEU A 74 3.62 -19.47 -33.71
N LYS A 75 3.55 -20.71 -33.22
CA LYS A 75 3.91 -21.91 -33.98
C LYS A 75 2.70 -22.79 -34.25
N GLU A 76 1.77 -22.87 -33.31
CA GLU A 76 0.66 -23.81 -33.38
C GLU A 76 -0.58 -23.34 -32.60
N GLN A 77 -1.68 -24.09 -32.77
CA GLN A 77 -2.86 -23.91 -31.96
C GLN A 77 -2.63 -24.51 -30.57
N VAL A 78 -2.67 -23.66 -29.53
CA VAL A 78 -2.53 -24.08 -28.14
C VAL A 78 -3.89 -24.32 -27.51
N ILE A 79 -4.05 -25.47 -26.84
CA ILE A 79 -5.24 -25.83 -26.06
C ILE A 79 -4.84 -25.89 -24.59
N VAL A 80 -5.54 -25.15 -23.74
CA VAL A 80 -5.33 -25.16 -22.28
C VAL A 80 -6.58 -25.73 -21.59
N SER A 81 -6.36 -26.58 -20.58
CA SER A 81 -7.41 -26.99 -19.65
C SER A 81 -7.32 -26.14 -18.38
N ILE A 82 -8.44 -25.55 -17.96
CA ILE A 82 -8.52 -24.73 -16.76
C ILE A 82 -9.54 -25.34 -15.80
N GLN A 83 -9.14 -25.50 -14.54
CA GLN A 83 -10.03 -25.83 -13.44
C GLN A 83 -9.93 -24.74 -12.37
N ASN A 84 -11.03 -24.03 -12.13
CA ASN A 84 -11.14 -23.02 -11.09
C ASN A 84 -12.35 -23.33 -10.21
N ASN A 85 -12.11 -23.39 -8.90
CA ASN A 85 -13.15 -23.67 -7.89
C ASN A 85 -13.46 -22.45 -7.02
N ALA A 86 -12.90 -21.28 -7.33
CA ALA A 86 -13.15 -20.04 -6.61
C ALA A 86 -14.63 -19.62 -6.77
N GLN A 87 -15.20 -19.09 -5.69
CA GLN A 87 -16.58 -18.63 -5.68
C GLN A 87 -16.72 -17.41 -4.75
N PRO A 88 -17.52 -16.40 -5.14
CA PRO A 88 -17.84 -15.31 -4.23
C PRO A 88 -18.68 -15.87 -3.07
N MET A 89 -18.22 -15.66 -1.84
CA MET A 89 -18.95 -16.10 -0.65
C MET A 89 -19.83 -14.99 -0.05
N GLY A 90 -19.95 -13.86 -0.73
CA GLY A 90 -20.66 -12.65 -0.28
C GLY A 90 -19.87 -11.83 0.73
N GLU A 91 -20.40 -10.66 1.08
CA GLU A 91 -19.76 -9.73 2.00
C GLU A 91 -19.64 -10.28 3.42
N ARG A 92 -18.59 -9.86 4.14
CA ARG A 92 -18.33 -10.23 5.53
C ARG A 92 -17.89 -9.02 6.32
N THR A 93 -18.27 -8.98 7.59
CA THR A 93 -17.80 -7.96 8.52
C THR A 93 -16.33 -8.21 8.85
N SER A 94 -15.54 -7.15 8.77
CA SER A 94 -14.14 -7.10 9.17
C SER A 94 -13.86 -5.81 9.94
N HIS A 95 -12.69 -5.68 10.56
CA HIS A 95 -12.40 -4.57 11.47
C HIS A 95 -10.97 -4.05 11.29
N SER A 96 -10.85 -2.73 11.11
CA SER A 96 -9.58 -2.03 11.28
C SER A 96 -9.24 -1.92 12.77
N VAL A 97 -7.95 -1.93 13.11
CA VAL A 97 -7.46 -1.81 14.49
C VAL A 97 -6.88 -0.42 14.70
N ILE A 98 -7.27 0.26 15.77
CA ILE A 98 -6.83 1.63 16.07
C ILE A 98 -6.24 1.67 17.47
N GLY A 99 -5.05 2.24 17.61
CA GLY A 99 -4.40 2.54 18.89
C GLY A 99 -3.87 3.98 18.91
N GLU A 100 -3.89 4.64 20.07
CA GLU A 100 -3.55 6.06 20.17
C GLU A 100 -2.68 6.41 21.39
N ILE A 101 -1.79 7.38 21.19
CA ILE A 101 -1.17 8.17 22.27
C ILE A 101 -1.81 9.56 22.21
N LYS A 102 -2.61 9.89 23.24
CA LYS A 102 -3.29 11.20 23.30
C LYS A 102 -2.28 12.34 23.42
N GLY A 103 -2.47 13.38 22.60
CA GLY A 103 -1.66 14.60 22.62
C GLY A 103 -1.81 15.40 23.91
N SER A 104 -0.76 16.14 24.27
CA SER A 104 -0.72 16.97 25.49
C SER A 104 -1.12 18.43 25.29
N GLU A 105 -0.87 19.00 24.11
CA GLU A 105 -1.10 20.43 23.80
C GLU A 105 -2.26 20.61 22.81
N PHE A 106 -2.29 19.78 21.76
CA PHE A 106 -3.28 19.77 20.69
C PHE A 106 -3.92 18.37 20.55
N PRO A 107 -4.67 17.90 21.56
CA PRO A 107 -5.20 16.52 21.57
C PRO A 107 -6.19 16.21 20.44
N ASN A 108 -6.75 17.23 19.79
CA ASN A 108 -7.71 17.10 18.69
C ASN A 108 -7.06 17.19 17.30
N GLU A 109 -5.76 17.50 17.23
CA GLU A 109 -4.98 17.38 16.00
C GLU A 109 -4.37 15.98 15.95
N ILE A 110 -4.69 15.22 14.90
CA ILE A 110 -4.24 13.83 14.75
C ILE A 110 -3.07 13.77 13.78
N ILE A 111 -2.03 13.03 14.16
CA ILE A 111 -1.00 12.54 13.25
C ILE A 111 -1.18 11.02 13.16
N LEU A 112 -1.63 10.55 11.99
CA LEU A 112 -1.86 9.13 11.74
C LEU A 112 -0.60 8.47 11.18
N VAL A 113 -0.31 7.25 11.64
CA VAL A 113 0.60 6.29 11.02
C VAL A 113 -0.17 5.00 10.73
N GLY A 114 -0.04 4.44 9.53
CA GLY A 114 -0.80 3.24 9.17
C GLY A 114 -0.14 2.34 8.13
N GLY A 115 -0.84 1.23 7.92
CA GLY A 115 -0.64 0.16 6.95
C GLY A 115 -1.89 -0.73 6.98
N HIS A 116 -2.01 -1.70 6.08
CA HIS A 116 -3.17 -2.59 6.05
C HIS A 116 -2.86 -3.97 6.65
N LEU A 117 -3.84 -4.52 7.37
CA LEU A 117 -3.71 -5.73 8.17
C LEU A 117 -4.08 -7.00 7.40
N ASP A 118 -4.89 -6.87 6.35
CA ASP A 118 -5.15 -7.96 5.41
C ASP A 118 -3.96 -8.19 4.48
N SER A 119 -4.00 -9.33 3.80
CA SER A 119 -3.10 -9.69 2.72
C SER A 119 -3.84 -10.62 1.77
N TRP A 120 -3.23 -10.93 0.63
CA TRP A 120 -3.64 -12.10 -0.15
C TRP A 120 -3.43 -13.41 0.60
N ASP A 121 -4.21 -14.42 0.22
CA ASP A 121 -4.34 -15.72 0.88
C ASP A 121 -3.30 -16.76 0.45
N VAL A 122 -2.49 -16.44 -0.56
CA VAL A 122 -1.44 -17.33 -1.08
C VAL A 122 -0.14 -17.26 -0.25
N GLY A 123 0.12 -16.11 0.37
CA GLY A 123 1.34 -15.80 1.11
C GLY A 123 1.09 -15.52 2.58
N ALA A 124 2.07 -14.86 3.23
CA ALA A 124 1.92 -14.37 4.60
C ALA A 124 1.85 -12.83 4.68
N GLY A 125 1.90 -12.12 3.54
CA GLY A 125 1.78 -10.67 3.47
C GLY A 125 2.91 -9.94 4.21
N ALA A 126 4.16 -10.41 4.09
CA ALA A 126 5.24 -9.88 4.89
C ALA A 126 5.70 -8.49 4.43
N HIS A 127 5.84 -8.30 3.11
CA HIS A 127 6.03 -6.99 2.53
C HIS A 127 4.71 -6.23 2.34
N ASP A 128 3.61 -6.96 2.15
CA ASP A 128 2.30 -6.44 1.71
C ASP A 128 1.17 -6.94 2.64
N ASP A 129 0.89 -6.29 3.77
CA ASP A 129 1.59 -5.13 4.34
C ASP A 129 1.98 -5.32 5.82
N GLY A 130 2.46 -6.51 6.15
CA GLY A 130 3.03 -6.81 7.46
C GLY A 130 4.18 -5.85 7.83
N ALA A 131 4.98 -5.44 6.84
CA ALA A 131 6.06 -4.47 7.02
C ALA A 131 5.53 -3.08 7.42
N GLY A 132 4.51 -2.56 6.75
CA GLY A 132 3.89 -1.27 7.08
C GLY A 132 3.20 -1.27 8.43
N CYS A 133 2.50 -2.36 8.75
CA CYS A 133 1.96 -2.60 10.09
C CYS A 133 3.06 -2.50 11.17
N VAL A 134 4.19 -3.18 10.96
CA VAL A 134 5.32 -3.15 11.91
C VAL A 134 5.97 -1.78 11.99
N HIS A 135 6.19 -1.10 10.86
CA HIS A 135 6.74 0.26 10.84
C HIS A 135 5.88 1.21 11.69
N SER A 136 4.57 1.22 11.45
CA SER A 136 3.60 2.08 12.14
C SER A 136 3.53 1.77 13.64
N LEU A 137 3.53 0.49 14.02
CA LEU A 137 3.59 0.09 15.43
C LEU A 137 4.91 0.51 16.11
N GLN A 138 6.04 0.45 15.39
CA GLN A 138 7.33 0.89 15.94
C GLN A 138 7.38 2.40 16.20
N VAL A 139 6.67 3.24 15.44
CA VAL A 139 6.57 4.69 15.73
C VAL A 139 6.00 4.89 17.13
N VAL A 140 4.82 4.31 17.40
CA VAL A 140 4.15 4.39 18.70
C VAL A 140 5.01 3.80 19.82
N ARG A 141 5.55 2.59 19.60
CA ARG A 141 6.39 1.89 20.59
C ARG A 141 7.65 2.66 20.93
N THR A 142 8.30 3.29 19.94
CA THR A 142 9.52 4.06 20.14
C THR A 142 9.24 5.32 20.96
N MET A 143 8.17 6.06 20.64
CA MET A 143 7.76 7.22 21.42
C MET A 143 7.48 6.88 22.88
N LEU A 144 6.74 5.78 23.13
CA LEU A 144 6.46 5.31 24.49
C LEU A 144 7.74 4.92 25.24
N LYS A 145 8.65 4.18 24.60
CA LYS A 145 9.94 3.79 25.20
C LYS A 145 10.83 4.96 25.56
N LEU A 146 10.78 6.04 24.77
CA LEU A 146 11.54 7.27 25.04
C LEU A 146 10.88 8.15 26.12
N GLY A 147 9.69 7.78 26.61
CA GLY A 147 8.89 8.64 27.49
C GLY A 147 8.46 9.94 26.81
N TYR A 148 8.41 9.95 25.47
CA TYR A 148 8.02 11.12 24.70
C TYR A 148 6.53 11.40 24.91
N LYS A 149 6.21 12.66 25.21
CA LYS A 149 4.82 13.13 25.35
C LYS A 149 4.48 13.96 24.11
N PRO A 150 3.74 13.40 23.14
CA PRO A 150 3.46 14.12 21.91
C PRO A 150 2.57 15.34 22.20
N LYS A 151 2.74 16.39 21.41
CA LYS A 151 1.87 17.57 21.48
C LYS A 151 0.50 17.24 20.90
N ARG A 152 0.48 16.47 19.81
CA ARG A 152 -0.68 16.03 19.04
C ARG A 152 -1.00 14.58 19.34
N THR A 153 -2.21 14.15 19.00
CA THR A 153 -2.57 12.74 19.16
C THR A 153 -1.89 11.94 18.05
N ILE A 154 -1.08 10.95 18.44
CA ILE A 154 -0.48 10.00 17.50
C ILE A 154 -1.40 8.80 17.41
N ARG A 155 -2.00 8.58 16.24
CA ARG A 155 -2.94 7.49 15.99
C ARG A 155 -2.31 6.47 15.06
N CYS A 156 -2.29 5.22 15.47
CA CYS A 156 -1.85 4.10 14.67
C CYS A 156 -3.07 3.33 14.18
N VAL A 157 -3.21 3.18 12.85
CA VAL A 157 -4.33 2.49 12.23
C VAL A 157 -3.81 1.34 11.38
N MET A 158 -4.29 0.14 11.68
CA MET A 158 -4.15 -1.03 10.84
C MET A 158 -5.45 -1.14 10.05
N PHE A 159 -5.45 -0.67 8.80
CA PHE A 159 -6.60 -0.73 7.93
C PHE A 159 -6.93 -2.17 7.57
N GLN A 160 -8.15 -2.40 7.11
CA GLN A 160 -8.59 -3.74 6.80
C GLN A 160 -9.30 -3.74 5.46
N ASN A 161 -9.09 -4.80 4.69
CA ASN A 161 -9.69 -4.97 3.37
C ASN A 161 -9.22 -3.89 2.37
N GLU A 162 -7.91 -3.60 2.36
CA GLU A 162 -7.24 -2.81 1.33
C GLU A 162 -7.32 -3.56 -0.01
N GLU A 163 -6.98 -4.85 0.03
CA GLU A 163 -6.66 -5.64 -1.17
C GLU A 163 -7.88 -5.87 -2.07
N ASN A 164 -9.07 -5.96 -1.46
CA ASN A 164 -10.35 -6.05 -2.15
C ASN A 164 -10.97 -4.67 -2.42
N GLY A 165 -10.12 -3.66 -2.52
CA GLY A 165 -10.46 -2.30 -2.90
C GLY A 165 -10.82 -1.43 -1.71
N LEU A 166 -9.90 -1.18 -0.77
CA LEU A 166 -9.85 -0.05 0.17
C LEU A 166 -11.08 0.15 1.07
N ALA A 167 -11.77 -0.92 1.46
CA ALA A 167 -12.98 -0.77 2.26
C ALA A 167 -12.69 -0.16 3.64
N GLY A 168 -11.58 -0.55 4.27
CA GLY A 168 -11.14 -0.05 5.57
C GLY A 168 -10.79 1.44 5.53
N GLY A 169 -9.93 1.88 4.61
CA GLY A 169 -9.60 3.30 4.45
C GLY A 169 -10.82 4.18 4.16
N ARG A 170 -11.72 3.73 3.27
CA ARG A 170 -12.97 4.46 2.98
C ARG A 170 -13.87 4.60 4.20
N GLU A 171 -14.10 3.50 4.92
CA GLU A 171 -14.98 3.51 6.08
C GLU A 171 -14.38 4.31 7.24
N TYR A 172 -13.07 4.20 7.45
CA TYR A 172 -12.35 5.03 8.42
C TYR A 172 -12.53 6.53 8.12
N ALA A 173 -12.30 6.95 6.87
CA ALA A 173 -12.47 8.34 6.48
C ALA A 173 -13.92 8.82 6.60
N ARG A 174 -14.90 8.00 6.23
CA ARG A 174 -16.33 8.30 6.40
C ARG A 174 -16.65 8.60 7.87
N ILE A 175 -16.30 7.68 8.78
CA ILE A 175 -16.54 7.83 10.22
C ILE A 175 -15.77 9.02 10.79
N SER A 176 -14.52 9.21 10.38
CA SER A 176 -13.67 10.32 10.82
C SER A 176 -14.29 11.68 10.46
N ASN A 177 -14.78 11.81 9.22
CA ASN A 177 -15.47 13.01 8.76
C ASN A 177 -16.80 13.25 9.51
N GLU A 178 -17.59 12.20 9.76
CA GLU A 178 -18.82 12.31 10.55
C GLU A 178 -18.57 12.77 11.99
N LYS A 179 -17.44 12.37 12.56
CA LYS A 179 -17.00 12.81 13.89
C LYS A 179 -16.35 14.20 13.91
N GLY A 180 -16.13 14.81 12.75
CA GLY A 180 -15.42 16.08 12.64
C GLY A 180 -13.97 16.02 13.12
N GLU A 181 -13.34 14.85 13.03
CA GLU A 181 -11.93 14.70 13.35
C GLU A 181 -11.05 15.41 12.32
N TYR A 182 -9.88 15.87 12.76
CA TYR A 182 -8.91 16.53 11.90
C TYR A 182 -7.55 15.85 11.97
N HIS A 183 -7.12 15.30 10.84
CA HIS A 183 -5.78 14.79 10.64
C HIS A 183 -4.89 15.91 10.09
N LEU A 184 -3.96 16.41 10.93
CA LEU A 184 -2.93 17.34 10.47
C LEU A 184 -2.02 16.63 9.44
N ALA A 185 -1.66 15.40 9.73
CA ALA A 185 -0.94 14.52 8.81
C ALA A 185 -1.41 13.07 8.93
N ALA A 186 -1.30 12.32 7.85
CA ALA A 186 -1.48 10.88 7.80
C ALA A 186 -0.34 10.26 6.99
N LEU A 187 0.36 9.29 7.56
CA LEU A 187 1.48 8.60 6.95
C LEU A 187 1.16 7.12 6.80
N GLU A 188 1.26 6.60 5.58
CA GLU A 188 1.10 5.18 5.29
C GLU A 188 2.39 4.56 4.75
N SER A 189 2.71 3.37 5.24
CA SER A 189 3.74 2.51 4.69
C SER A 189 3.05 1.32 4.06
N ASP A 190 3.11 1.20 2.74
CA ASP A 190 2.41 0.17 1.97
C ASP A 190 3.18 -0.07 0.66
N SER A 191 4.47 -0.38 0.80
CA SER A 191 5.41 -0.52 -0.32
C SER A 191 6.60 -1.41 0.06
N GLY A 192 6.40 -2.29 1.05
CA GLY A 192 7.41 -3.24 1.54
C GLY A 192 8.37 -2.73 2.62
N GLY A 193 8.99 -3.68 3.31
CA GLY A 193 10.03 -3.45 4.34
C GLY A 193 11.46 -3.23 3.82
N PHE A 194 11.64 -2.73 2.60
CA PHE A 194 12.97 -2.49 2.01
C PHE A 194 13.60 -1.19 2.53
N VAL A 195 14.88 -0.94 2.18
CA VAL A 195 15.61 0.28 2.58
C VAL A 195 14.78 1.53 2.26
N PRO A 196 14.48 2.40 3.24
CA PRO A 196 13.75 3.63 2.98
C PRO A 196 14.58 4.56 2.09
N ARG A 197 13.97 5.10 1.04
CA ARG A 197 14.57 6.07 0.11
C ARG A 197 13.96 7.45 0.28
N GLY A 198 12.85 7.58 1.01
CA GLY A 198 12.22 8.86 1.20
C GLY A 198 10.75 8.80 1.58
N PHE A 199 10.10 9.93 1.35
CA PHE A 199 8.65 10.10 1.49
C PHE A 199 8.11 10.83 0.27
N SER A 200 6.90 10.47 -0.14
CA SER A 200 6.13 11.30 -1.06
C SER A 200 4.97 11.96 -0.34
N PHE A 201 4.60 13.14 -0.81
CA PHE A 201 3.60 13.99 -0.18
C PHE A 201 2.45 14.27 -1.14
N GLU A 202 1.24 14.19 -0.60
CA GLU A 202 0.00 14.53 -1.25
C GLU A 202 -0.90 15.32 -0.29
N GLY A 203 -1.86 16.05 -0.83
CA GLY A 203 -2.82 16.79 -0.02
C GLY A 203 -3.80 17.54 -0.90
N HIS A 204 -4.76 18.20 -0.25
CA HIS A 204 -5.65 19.12 -0.95
C HIS A 204 -4.84 20.26 -1.61
N ALA A 205 -5.28 20.73 -2.78
CA ALA A 205 -4.57 21.74 -3.57
C ALA A 205 -4.27 23.02 -2.77
N ASP A 206 -5.21 23.44 -1.92
CA ASP A 206 -5.11 24.61 -1.05
C ASP A 206 -3.94 24.56 -0.05
N VAL A 207 -3.54 23.38 0.42
CA VAL A 207 -2.60 23.22 1.55
C VAL A 207 -1.30 22.53 1.17
N LEU A 208 -1.29 21.74 0.10
CA LEU A 208 -0.12 20.92 -0.26
C LEU A 208 1.14 21.76 -0.46
N LYS A 209 1.05 22.86 -1.22
CA LYS A 209 2.21 23.70 -1.54
C LYS A 209 2.88 24.30 -0.29
N PRO A 210 2.15 25.00 0.62
CA PRO A 210 2.77 25.52 1.83
C PRO A 210 3.29 24.42 2.77
N PHE A 211 2.52 23.34 2.98
CA PHE A 211 2.95 22.23 3.85
C PHE A 211 4.21 21.54 3.31
N TYR A 212 4.23 21.21 2.01
CA TYR A 212 5.39 20.60 1.36
C TYR A 212 6.64 21.49 1.48
N LYS A 213 6.48 22.81 1.28
CA LYS A 213 7.57 23.77 1.47
C LYS A 213 8.09 23.78 2.91
N HIS A 214 7.21 23.68 3.89
CA HIS A 214 7.58 23.66 5.30
C HIS A 214 8.36 22.38 5.64
N VAL A 215 7.81 21.19 5.37
CA VAL A 215 8.46 19.91 5.69
C VAL A 215 9.79 19.73 4.97
N SER A 216 9.92 20.26 3.74
CA SER A 216 11.17 20.19 2.96
C SER A 216 12.35 20.89 3.65
N GLN A 217 12.11 21.80 4.61
CA GLN A 217 13.17 22.43 5.39
C GLN A 217 13.88 21.44 6.32
N TRP A 218 13.25 20.31 6.63
CA TRP A 218 13.85 19.26 7.47
C TRP A 218 14.66 18.24 6.68
N LEU A 219 14.63 18.29 5.34
CA LEU A 219 15.38 17.35 4.50
C LEU A 219 16.88 17.26 4.87
N PRO A 220 17.59 18.37 5.18
CA PRO A 220 19.00 18.28 5.62
C PRO A 220 19.21 17.48 6.91
N LEU A 221 18.20 17.39 7.79
CA LEU A 221 18.27 16.56 9.01
C LEU A 221 18.14 15.06 8.69
N LEU A 222 17.43 14.75 7.59
CA LEU A 222 17.13 13.39 7.15
C LEU A 222 18.07 12.89 6.04
N GLU A 223 18.91 13.76 5.49
CA GLU A 223 19.87 13.44 4.44
C GLU A 223 20.90 12.39 4.90
N SER A 224 21.28 12.40 6.18
CA SER A 224 22.15 11.38 6.76
C SER A 224 21.57 9.95 6.69
N TYR A 225 20.26 9.81 6.47
CA TYR A 225 19.57 8.54 6.25
C TYR A 225 19.41 8.19 4.76
N GLY A 226 19.84 9.08 3.85
CA GLY A 226 19.69 8.92 2.41
C GLY A 226 18.27 9.15 1.90
N LEU A 227 17.44 9.86 2.66
CA LEU A 227 16.03 10.09 2.34
C LEU A 227 15.84 11.27 1.39
N GLN A 228 14.85 11.15 0.50
CA GLN A 228 14.45 12.17 -0.46
C GLN A 228 12.97 12.49 -0.35
N PHE A 229 12.57 13.71 -0.66
CA PHE A 229 11.17 14.12 -0.69
C PHE A 229 10.70 14.33 -2.12
N SER A 230 9.48 13.88 -2.39
CA SER A 230 8.80 14.07 -3.68
C SER A 230 7.31 14.34 -3.47
N THR A 231 6.60 14.72 -4.52
CA THR A 231 5.13 14.86 -4.48
C THR A 231 4.46 13.79 -5.32
N GLY A 232 3.22 13.45 -4.94
CA GLY A 232 2.35 12.51 -5.65
C GLY A 232 2.32 11.11 -5.00
N GLY A 233 1.10 10.59 -4.84
CA GLY A 233 0.81 9.33 -4.15
C GLY A 233 1.19 9.37 -2.66
N SER A 234 0.35 8.82 -1.78
CA SER A 234 0.61 8.89 -0.34
C SER A 234 0.26 7.62 0.45
N GLY A 235 -0.28 6.61 -0.23
CA GLY A 235 -0.84 5.41 0.39
C GLY A 235 -2.33 5.32 0.05
N ALA A 236 -2.83 4.10 -0.14
CA ALA A 236 -4.16 3.86 -0.65
C ALA A 236 -5.24 4.11 0.41
N ASP A 237 -5.07 3.65 1.65
CA ASP A 237 -6.10 3.75 2.68
C ASP A 237 -6.21 5.16 3.29
N ILE A 238 -5.14 5.95 3.25
CA ILE A 238 -5.18 7.35 3.72
C ILE A 238 -5.67 8.34 2.64
N GLY A 239 -5.71 7.93 1.38
CA GLY A 239 -6.19 8.76 0.26
C GLY A 239 -7.56 9.42 0.49
N PRO A 240 -8.58 8.70 0.99
CA PRO A 240 -9.90 9.25 1.33
C PRO A 240 -9.89 10.41 2.34
N LEU A 241 -8.84 10.57 3.14
CA LEU A 241 -8.70 11.67 4.12
C LEU A 241 -8.31 13.00 3.49
N LYS A 242 -8.01 13.05 2.18
CA LYS A 242 -7.59 14.28 1.47
C LYS A 242 -8.54 15.45 1.64
N SER A 243 -9.83 15.18 1.82
CA SER A 243 -10.89 16.18 2.07
C SER A 243 -10.69 16.97 3.36
N GLN A 244 -10.00 16.40 4.36
CA GLN A 244 -9.73 17.05 5.65
C GLN A 244 -8.65 18.14 5.58
N LYS A 245 -8.01 18.33 4.41
CA LYS A 245 -6.94 19.33 4.20
C LYS A 245 -5.74 19.19 5.15
N GLY A 246 -5.43 17.95 5.54
CA GLY A 246 -4.15 17.56 6.11
C GLY A 246 -3.11 17.22 5.05
N LEU A 247 -1.91 16.85 5.50
CA LEU A 247 -0.84 16.33 4.64
C LEU A 247 -0.88 14.79 4.63
N LEU A 248 -0.98 14.19 3.46
CA LEU A 248 -0.89 12.74 3.27
C LEU A 248 0.53 12.37 2.85
N ILE A 249 1.08 11.29 3.41
CA ILE A 249 2.50 10.97 3.31
C ILE A 249 2.66 9.47 3.05
N GLY A 250 3.35 9.10 1.98
CA GLY A 250 3.71 7.71 1.71
C GLY A 250 5.17 7.46 2.02
N LEU A 251 5.48 6.42 2.80
CA LEU A 251 6.86 5.91 2.86
C LEU A 251 7.27 5.41 1.47
N ARG A 252 8.51 5.71 1.06
CA ARG A 252 9.08 5.24 -0.21
C ARG A 252 10.31 4.39 0.02
N PRO A 253 10.14 3.07 0.24
CA PRO A 253 11.22 2.09 0.22
C PRO A 253 11.87 1.93 -1.15
N ASP A 254 13.00 1.24 -1.20
CA ASP A 254 13.58 0.79 -2.46
C ASP A 254 12.65 -0.24 -3.11
N SER A 255 12.10 0.14 -4.25
CA SER A 255 11.04 -0.60 -4.91
C SER A 255 11.55 -1.64 -5.92
N GLN A 256 12.87 -1.79 -6.10
CA GLN A 256 13.39 -2.67 -7.17
C GLN A 256 12.99 -4.13 -7.00
N ARG A 257 12.77 -4.60 -5.77
CA ARG A 257 12.42 -6.00 -5.45
C ARG A 257 11.00 -6.19 -4.94
N TYR A 258 10.18 -5.13 -4.83
CA TYR A 258 8.83 -5.26 -4.27
C TYR A 258 7.96 -6.24 -5.06
N PHE A 259 7.95 -6.09 -6.38
CA PHE A 259 7.21 -6.97 -7.28
C PHE A 259 7.88 -8.32 -7.55
N ASP A 260 8.97 -8.66 -6.86
CA ASP A 260 9.44 -10.05 -6.80
C ASP A 260 8.59 -10.88 -5.81
N TYR A 261 7.90 -10.21 -4.87
CA TYR A 261 7.18 -10.86 -3.77
C TYR A 261 5.69 -10.50 -3.73
N HIS A 262 5.35 -9.25 -4.03
CA HIS A 262 3.99 -8.71 -3.94
C HIS A 262 2.93 -9.65 -4.56
N HIS A 263 1.92 -10.02 -3.77
CA HIS A 263 0.83 -10.94 -4.13
C HIS A 263 1.26 -12.38 -4.49
N THR A 264 2.32 -12.91 -3.87
CA THR A 264 2.80 -14.28 -4.11
C THR A 264 2.86 -15.12 -2.84
N ASP A 265 3.03 -16.43 -2.99
CA ASP A 265 3.21 -17.38 -1.88
C ASP A 265 4.56 -17.25 -1.16
N ILE A 266 5.53 -16.62 -1.83
CA ILE A 266 6.86 -16.30 -1.30
C ILE A 266 6.93 -14.96 -0.58
N ASP A 267 5.84 -14.19 -0.50
CA ASP A 267 5.79 -13.02 0.39
C ASP A 267 5.66 -13.48 1.85
N ARG A 268 6.83 -13.69 2.46
CA ARG A 268 7.01 -14.31 3.77
C ARG A 268 8.07 -13.58 4.56
N ILE A 269 8.08 -13.79 5.88
CA ILE A 269 8.95 -13.03 6.80
C ILE A 269 10.44 -13.18 6.50
N ASP A 270 10.87 -14.30 5.90
CA ASP A 270 12.25 -14.54 5.47
C ASP A 270 12.66 -13.72 4.24
N ALA A 271 11.71 -13.18 3.48
CA ALA A 271 11.99 -12.19 2.42
C ALA A 271 12.33 -10.80 2.99
N VAL A 272 11.91 -10.51 4.23
CA VAL A 272 12.09 -9.21 4.88
C VAL A 272 13.45 -9.14 5.57
N ASN A 273 14.25 -8.14 5.19
CA ASN A 273 15.49 -7.85 5.91
C ASN A 273 15.20 -7.04 7.18
N GLN A 274 15.56 -7.57 8.34
CA GLN A 274 15.33 -6.89 9.62
C GLN A 274 15.92 -5.48 9.68
N ARG A 275 17.13 -5.28 9.15
CA ARG A 275 17.80 -3.97 9.22
C ARG A 275 17.07 -2.94 8.36
N GLU A 276 16.56 -3.34 7.21
CA GLU A 276 15.81 -2.48 6.30
C GLU A 276 14.47 -2.07 6.93
N LEU A 277 13.77 -3.03 7.54
CA LEU A 277 12.53 -2.80 8.29
C LEU A 277 12.75 -1.83 9.47
N GLU A 278 13.84 -2.00 10.22
CA GLU A 278 14.21 -1.07 11.30
C GLU A 278 14.50 0.35 10.79
N LEU A 279 15.14 0.48 9.61
CA LEU A 279 15.40 1.78 9.00
C LEU A 279 14.09 2.46 8.57
N GLY A 280 13.13 1.72 8.01
CA GLY A 280 11.80 2.24 7.67
C GLY A 280 11.07 2.79 8.90
N ALA A 281 11.06 2.03 9.99
CA ALA A 281 10.51 2.46 11.28
C ALA A 281 11.20 3.72 11.83
N ALA A 282 12.54 3.79 11.75
CA ALA A 282 13.31 4.94 12.20
C ALA A 282 13.03 6.19 11.35
N ALA A 283 12.92 6.04 10.03
CA ALA A 283 12.57 7.11 9.11
C ALA A 283 11.18 7.68 9.44
N MET A 284 10.17 6.81 9.56
CA MET A 284 8.80 7.22 9.92
C MET A 284 8.76 7.91 11.28
N THR A 285 9.41 7.34 12.30
CA THR A 285 9.44 7.92 13.65
C THR A 285 10.05 9.32 13.63
N SER A 286 11.12 9.51 12.87
CA SER A 286 11.81 10.81 12.76
C SER A 286 10.93 11.87 12.13
N LEU A 287 10.24 11.55 11.02
CA LEU A 287 9.34 12.48 10.36
C LEU A 287 8.14 12.83 11.26
N ILE A 288 7.54 11.84 11.91
CA ILE A 288 6.39 12.04 12.80
C ILE A 288 6.78 12.88 14.02
N TYR A 289 7.97 12.66 14.58
CA TYR A 289 8.52 13.51 15.63
C TYR A 289 8.65 14.97 15.18
N LEU A 290 9.17 15.21 13.97
CA LEU A 290 9.31 16.57 13.43
C LEU A 290 7.94 17.25 13.22
N ILE A 291 6.97 16.53 12.66
CA ILE A 291 5.60 17.03 12.48
C ILE A 291 4.94 17.33 13.83
N ASP A 292 5.05 16.43 14.79
CA ASP A 292 4.50 16.66 16.13
C ASP A 292 5.14 17.87 16.82
N LYS A 293 6.48 17.98 16.73
CA LYS A 293 7.25 19.01 17.44
C LYS A 293 7.05 20.40 16.85
N TYR A 294 7.05 20.51 15.52
CA TYR A 294 7.12 21.78 14.80
C TYR A 294 5.83 22.13 14.06
N GLY A 295 4.90 21.20 13.88
CA GLY A 295 3.68 21.41 13.10
C GLY A 295 3.95 21.46 11.58
N LEU A 296 2.96 21.90 10.82
CA LEU A 296 3.05 22.09 9.36
C LEU A 296 2.90 23.57 8.93
N GLN A 297 2.77 24.47 9.91
CA GLN A 297 2.51 25.90 9.73
C GLN A 297 3.56 26.71 10.50
#